data_AF-A0AAW1NNY5-F1
#
_entry.id   AF-A0AAW1NNY5-F1
#
_cell.length_a   1.000
_cell.length_b   1.000
_cell.length_c   1.000
_cell.angle_alpha   90.00
_cell.angle_beta   90.00
_cell.angle_gamma   90.00
#
_symmetry.space_group_name_H-M   'P 1'
#
loop_
_entity.id
_entity.type
_entity.pdbx_description
1 polymer ?
#
loop_
_entity_poly.entity_id
_entity_poly.type
_entity_poly.pdbx_seq_one_letter_code
_entity_poly.pdbx_strand_id
1 'polypeptide(L)'
;MDALTVQYFEKLGRELSCTICLGLATAPLARLANCGHRFCLTCIQSSLSHAQQCPLCRAPASRRDIARDERFNHVLGMYNQLALHAGEMLPGTQRPPEAPLQPEPHASSRQSSKSRSGSGRSRLELKPPVTASTPEASAPSADASDSAREKRQKEEQGGMAAAELPGPHQAAKQAKWAARTGWVLSGSCLEPGEEELMKEVAAASSSRVAKQWEDEVTHVICHLDSNQAAKRTLKLLTGVVHGIWVVGVAWLQQCQDLAGPVAEDAFEVLRDTRNFEGAAMVGRLERAEGQHLLAGFQVHASDDIKASIRKQLEDLIRLSGAQLLKRPPSKTSAAGSSSPGRVIVLHEDDKQKGRKTPSDKRRHSSQCLQHLSYRWLIESAGTFNVQDIEEYRI
;
A
#
# COMPACT_ATOMS: atom_id res chain seq x y z
N MET A 1 -9.96 24.96 10.27
CA MET A 1 -9.54 25.05 11.69
C MET A 1 -9.50 26.51 12.10
N ASP A 2 -9.57 26.81 13.40
CA ASP A 2 -9.27 28.15 13.92
C ASP A 2 -7.75 28.41 13.96
N ALA A 3 -7.36 29.67 14.15
CA ALA A 3 -5.96 30.09 14.11
C ALA A 3 -5.09 29.51 15.25
N LEU A 4 -5.67 29.20 16.41
CA LEU A 4 -4.93 28.62 17.54
C LEU A 4 -4.64 27.14 17.28
N THR A 5 -5.61 26.40 16.76
CA THR A 5 -5.43 25.01 16.31
C THR A 5 -4.37 24.89 15.22
N VAL A 6 -4.39 25.78 14.21
CA VAL A 6 -3.32 25.82 13.17
C VAL A 6 -1.95 26.07 13.81
N GLN A 7 -1.84 27.03 14.74
CA GLN A 7 -0.58 27.34 15.41
C GLN A 7 -0.03 26.17 16.24
N TYR A 8 -0.90 25.37 16.88
CA TYR A 8 -0.48 24.16 17.60
C TYR A 8 -0.07 23.04 16.65
N PHE A 9 -0.78 22.87 15.54
CA PHE A 9 -0.43 21.88 14.51
C PHE A 9 0.96 22.18 13.93
N GLU A 10 1.27 23.43 13.56
CA GLU A 10 2.62 23.79 13.10
C GLU A 10 3.71 23.50 14.15
N LYS A 11 3.45 23.78 15.43
CA LYS A 11 4.41 23.50 16.51
C LYS A 11 4.72 22.01 16.56
N LEU A 12 3.69 21.15 16.52
CA LEU A 12 3.85 19.70 16.48
C LEU A 12 4.61 19.24 15.23
N GLY A 13 4.32 19.82 14.06
CA GLY A 13 5.06 19.54 12.82
C GLY A 13 6.55 19.89 12.89
N ARG A 14 6.91 20.96 13.60
CA ARG A 14 8.32 21.34 13.85
C ARG A 14 9.01 20.37 14.81
N GLU A 15 8.36 19.93 15.89
CA GLU A 15 8.88 18.89 16.80
C GLU A 15 9.04 17.52 16.12
N LEU A 16 8.31 17.28 15.04
CA LEU A 16 8.39 16.07 14.19
C LEU A 16 9.29 16.26 12.95
N SER A 17 9.98 17.40 12.79
CA SER A 17 10.85 17.66 11.65
C SER A 17 12.25 17.04 11.80
N CYS A 18 12.83 16.60 10.68
CA CYS A 18 14.20 16.09 10.64
C CYS A 18 15.16 17.24 10.33
N THR A 19 15.97 17.63 11.31
CA THR A 19 16.88 18.78 11.22
C THR A 19 18.08 18.61 10.27
N ILE A 20 18.18 17.48 9.56
CA ILE A 20 19.18 17.24 8.50
C ILE A 20 18.60 17.59 7.12
N CYS A 21 17.37 17.19 6.81
CA CYS A 21 16.70 17.50 5.53
C CYS A 21 15.73 18.68 5.61
N LEU A 22 15.45 19.19 6.81
CA LEU A 22 14.53 20.29 7.14
C LEU A 22 13.05 20.05 6.79
N GLY A 23 12.70 18.89 6.25
CA GLY A 23 11.32 18.43 6.09
C GLY A 23 10.76 17.76 7.35
N LEU A 24 9.48 17.41 7.31
CA LEU A 24 8.88 16.47 8.26
C LEU A 24 9.66 15.15 8.23
N ALA A 25 9.89 14.53 9.39
CA ALA A 25 10.62 13.26 9.42
C ALA A 25 9.83 12.15 8.71
N THR A 26 10.54 11.27 8.02
CA THR A 26 9.97 10.10 7.34
C THR A 26 10.17 8.84 8.17
N ALA A 27 9.18 7.96 8.16
CA ALA A 27 9.27 6.66 8.83
C ALA A 27 10.24 5.72 8.08
N PRO A 28 11.03 4.89 8.78
CA PRO A 28 11.17 4.84 10.24
C PRO A 28 12.03 6.01 10.79
N LEU A 29 11.52 6.67 11.83
CA LEU A 29 12.24 7.64 12.64
C LEU A 29 13.37 6.94 13.40
N ALA A 30 14.57 7.50 13.26
CA ALA A 30 15.76 7.08 13.98
C ALA A 30 15.99 8.00 15.19
N ARG A 31 16.12 7.41 16.38
CA ARG A 31 16.60 8.06 17.60
C ARG A 31 18.02 7.59 17.90
N LEU A 32 18.91 8.54 18.20
CA LEU A 32 20.23 8.20 18.73
C LEU A 32 20.15 7.85 20.22
N ALA A 33 20.51 6.63 20.58
CA ALA A 33 20.38 6.08 21.93
C ALA A 33 21.18 6.86 22.99
N ASN A 34 22.33 7.42 22.60
CA ASN A 34 23.24 8.19 23.45
C ASN A 34 22.72 9.59 23.85
N CYS A 35 21.77 10.17 23.11
CA CYS A 35 21.40 11.59 23.26
C CYS A 35 19.93 11.93 22.95
N GLY A 36 19.09 10.94 22.61
CA GLY A 36 17.64 11.11 22.43
C GLY A 36 17.18 11.87 21.17
N HIS A 37 18.10 12.44 20.40
CA HIS A 37 17.79 13.23 19.19
C HIS A 37 17.28 12.38 18.04
N ARG A 38 16.39 12.96 17.21
CA ARG A 38 15.61 12.27 16.18
C ARG A 38 15.83 12.81 14.77
N PHE A 39 15.81 11.91 13.81
CA PHE A 39 16.06 12.16 12.39
C PHE A 39 15.35 11.11 11.52
N CYS A 40 15.20 11.33 10.21
CA CYS A 40 14.93 10.23 9.27
C CYS A 40 16.10 9.24 9.29
N LEU A 41 15.83 7.93 9.24
CA LEU A 41 16.87 6.90 9.30
C LEU A 41 17.99 7.10 8.25
N THR A 42 17.62 7.36 7.00
CA THR A 42 18.57 7.60 5.89
C THR A 42 19.44 8.82 6.11
N CYS A 43 18.88 9.90 6.67
CA CYS A 43 19.58 11.15 6.94
C CYS A 43 20.68 10.97 7.99
N ILE A 44 20.36 10.33 9.13
CA ILE A 44 21.35 10.12 10.19
C ILE A 44 22.37 9.03 9.85
N GLN A 45 21.97 7.96 9.15
CA GLN A 45 22.92 6.97 8.60
C GLN A 45 23.94 7.61 7.65
N SER A 46 23.52 8.61 6.87
CA SER A 46 24.40 9.36 5.97
C SER A 46 25.32 10.30 6.74
N SER A 47 24.77 11.11 7.65
CA SER A 47 25.58 12.03 8.47
C SER A 47 26.64 11.31 9.31
N LEU A 48 26.30 10.16 9.90
CA LEU A 48 27.23 9.33 10.67
C LEU A 48 28.22 8.54 9.80
N SER A 49 28.16 8.63 8.47
CA SER A 49 29.26 8.21 7.60
C SER A 49 30.36 9.28 7.48
N HIS A 50 30.02 10.55 7.70
CA HIS A 50 30.96 11.68 7.57
C HIS A 50 31.58 12.09 8.91
N ALA A 51 30.81 12.06 10.01
CA ALA A 51 31.32 12.35 11.35
C ALA A 51 30.58 11.51 12.40
N GLN A 52 31.33 10.87 13.32
CA GLN A 52 30.77 10.00 14.39
C GLN A 52 30.23 10.83 15.56
N GLN A 53 29.28 11.74 15.29
CA GLN A 53 28.67 12.64 16.27
C GLN A 53 27.23 13.00 15.89
N CYS A 54 26.38 13.24 16.89
CA CYS A 54 25.02 13.74 16.67
C CYS A 54 25.05 15.13 15.99
N PRO A 55 24.36 15.35 14.85
CA PRO A 55 24.33 16.64 14.17
C PRO A 55 23.79 17.80 15.01
N LEU A 56 22.86 17.52 15.93
CA LEU A 56 22.24 18.54 16.80
C LEU A 56 23.10 18.91 18.01
N CYS A 57 23.46 17.93 18.85
CA CYS A 57 24.15 18.18 20.12
C CYS A 57 25.64 17.83 20.14
N ARG A 58 26.19 17.31 19.04
CA ARG A 58 27.61 16.89 18.89
C ARG A 58 28.06 15.77 19.84
N ALA A 59 27.15 15.12 20.57
CA ALA A 59 27.44 13.95 21.37
C ALA A 59 28.03 12.81 20.50
N PRO A 60 29.13 12.14 20.91
CA PRO A 60 29.76 11.07 20.13
C PRO A 60 28.79 9.93 19.84
N ALA A 61 28.55 9.64 18.56
CA ALA A 61 27.49 8.75 18.09
C ALA A 61 27.95 7.96 16.86
N SER A 62 27.58 6.68 16.77
CA SER A 62 27.90 5.83 15.63
C SER A 62 26.65 5.22 15.00
N ARG A 63 26.81 4.57 13.84
CA ARG A 63 25.73 3.79 13.21
C ARG A 63 25.15 2.67 14.11
N ARG A 64 25.86 2.27 15.18
CA ARG A 64 25.37 1.27 16.16
C ARG A 64 24.47 1.88 17.23
N ASP A 65 24.53 3.20 17.42
CA ASP A 65 23.73 3.95 18.39
C ASP A 65 22.37 4.40 17.81
N ILE A 66 22.09 4.04 16.55
CA ILE A 66 20.82 4.27 15.88
C ILE A 66 19.80 3.22 16.35
N ALA A 67 18.72 3.65 17.00
CA ALA A 67 17.54 2.85 17.27
C ALA A 67 16.35 3.39 16.47
N ARG A 68 15.44 2.50 16.00
CA ARG A 68 14.12 2.93 15.51
C ARG A 68 13.29 3.42 16.71
N ASP A 69 12.56 4.53 16.58
CA ASP A 69 11.73 5.09 17.66
C ASP A 69 10.24 4.87 17.40
N GLU A 70 9.77 3.64 17.64
CA GLU A 70 8.40 3.24 17.31
C GLU A 70 7.31 4.09 17.97
N ARG A 71 7.58 4.65 19.15
CA ARG A 71 6.64 5.58 19.81
C ARG A 71 6.53 6.91 19.05
N PHE A 72 7.63 7.40 18.47
CA PHE A 72 7.60 8.59 17.63
C PHE A 72 7.16 8.30 16.18
N ASN A 73 7.36 7.09 15.65
CA ASN A 73 6.69 6.62 14.43
C ASN A 73 5.17 6.72 14.59
N HIS A 74 4.62 6.28 15.73
CA HIS A 74 3.18 6.38 15.99
C HIS A 74 2.70 7.85 16.01
N VAL A 75 3.40 8.74 16.72
CA VAL A 75 3.03 10.17 16.80
C VAL A 75 3.14 10.86 15.43
N LEU A 76 4.14 10.50 14.62
CA LEU A 76 4.25 10.95 13.23
C LEU A 76 3.07 10.44 12.38
N GLY A 77 2.67 9.18 12.52
CA GLY A 77 1.49 8.61 11.85
C GLY A 77 0.20 9.33 12.22
N MET A 78 -0.01 9.62 13.52
CA MET A 78 -1.14 10.44 13.99
C MET A 78 -1.12 11.86 13.41
N TYR A 79 0.06 12.48 13.32
CA TYR A 79 0.21 13.82 12.74
C TYR A 79 -0.09 13.81 11.23
N ASN A 80 0.40 12.82 10.48
CA ASN A 80 0.11 12.66 9.05
C ASN A 80 -1.39 12.44 8.81
N GLN A 81 -2.04 11.60 9.62
CA GLN A 81 -3.49 11.39 9.57
C GLN A 81 -4.26 12.68 9.87
N LEU A 82 -3.84 13.46 10.87
CA LEU A 82 -4.44 14.77 11.16
C LEU A 82 -4.17 15.80 10.04
N ALA A 83 -3.03 15.71 9.35
CA ALA A 83 -2.71 16.55 8.18
C ALA A 83 -3.66 16.28 7.01
N LEU A 84 -3.91 15.01 6.70
CA LEU A 84 -4.84 14.59 5.64
C LEU A 84 -6.26 15.10 5.92
N HIS A 85 -6.77 14.86 7.14
CA HIS A 85 -8.11 15.29 7.54
C HIS A 85 -8.26 16.82 7.70
N ALA A 86 -7.15 17.56 7.84
CA ALA A 86 -7.16 19.02 7.97
C ALA A 86 -7.43 19.76 6.65
N GLY A 87 -7.04 19.17 5.51
CA GLY A 87 -6.95 19.84 4.21
C GLY A 87 -5.75 20.79 4.12
N GLU A 88 -4.99 20.75 3.02
CA GLU A 88 -3.70 21.45 2.91
C GLU A 88 -3.78 22.97 3.18
N MET A 89 -3.16 23.41 4.28
CA MET A 89 -3.07 24.83 4.65
C MET A 89 -1.73 25.20 5.32
N LEU A 90 -0.63 24.47 5.07
CA LEU A 90 0.66 24.73 5.72
C LEU A 90 1.88 24.73 4.77
N PRO A 91 2.68 25.81 4.74
CA PRO A 91 3.91 25.87 3.95
C PRO A 91 5.06 25.15 4.69
N GLY A 92 5.62 24.11 4.06
CA GLY A 92 6.77 23.37 4.60
C GLY A 92 7.08 22.07 3.86
N THR A 93 6.08 21.48 3.21
CA THR A 93 6.22 20.38 2.25
C THR A 93 6.90 20.87 0.96
N GLN A 94 8.23 20.96 0.98
CA GLN A 94 8.98 21.09 -0.27
C GLN A 94 8.70 19.86 -1.15
N ARG A 95 8.08 20.10 -2.31
CA ARG A 95 7.94 19.11 -3.38
C ARG A 95 9.33 18.49 -3.64
N PRO A 96 9.46 17.15 -3.72
CA PRO A 96 10.76 16.52 -3.98
C PRO A 96 11.45 17.16 -5.19
N PRO A 97 12.78 17.39 -5.14
CA PRO A 97 13.48 18.03 -6.24
C PRO A 97 13.26 17.22 -7.52
N GLU A 98 12.67 17.88 -8.52
CA GLU A 98 12.23 17.26 -9.76
C GLU A 98 13.47 16.67 -10.47
N ALA A 99 13.50 15.34 -10.57
CA ALA A 99 14.71 14.62 -10.95
C ALA A 99 15.21 15.10 -12.32
N PRO A 100 16.51 15.43 -12.49
CA PRO A 100 17.01 15.94 -13.77
C PRO A 100 16.67 14.99 -14.92
N LEU A 101 15.88 15.49 -15.87
CA LEU A 101 15.47 14.75 -17.06
C LEU A 101 16.72 14.27 -17.80
N GLN A 102 16.93 12.96 -17.81
CA GLN A 102 17.97 12.35 -18.64
C GLN A 102 17.59 12.57 -20.11
N PRO A 103 18.48 13.10 -20.96
CA PRO A 103 18.17 13.30 -22.37
C PRO A 103 17.95 11.95 -23.06
N GLU A 104 16.89 11.89 -23.88
CA GLU A 104 16.50 10.70 -24.64
C GLU A 104 17.67 10.06 -25.41
N PRO A 105 17.77 8.71 -25.47
CA PRO A 105 18.83 8.02 -26.18
C PRO A 105 18.71 8.23 -27.70
N HIS A 106 19.46 9.20 -28.23
CA HIS A 106 19.53 9.47 -29.67
C HIS A 106 19.78 8.19 -30.49
N ALA A 107 18.84 7.88 -31.39
CA ALA A 107 18.89 6.70 -32.23
C ALA A 107 20.15 6.72 -33.14
N SER A 108 21.16 5.91 -32.79
CA SER A 108 22.38 5.77 -33.57
C SER A 108 22.10 5.05 -34.90
N SER A 109 21.89 5.84 -35.96
CA SER A 109 21.76 5.35 -37.32
C SER A 109 23.00 4.54 -37.72
N ARG A 110 22.80 3.27 -38.09
CA ARG A 110 23.90 2.37 -38.49
C ARG A 110 24.46 2.79 -39.84
N GLN A 111 25.62 3.45 -39.82
CA GLN A 111 26.43 3.60 -41.03
C GLN A 111 26.95 2.23 -41.47
N SER A 112 26.41 1.71 -42.58
CA SER A 112 26.95 0.56 -43.29
C SER A 112 27.59 1.04 -44.59
N SER A 113 28.90 0.89 -44.70
CA SER A 113 29.68 1.35 -45.85
C SER A 113 29.45 0.48 -47.09
N LYS A 114 29.07 1.08 -48.22
CA LYS A 114 29.34 0.57 -49.57
C LYS A 114 29.32 1.71 -50.60
N SER A 115 30.04 1.52 -51.71
CA SER A 115 30.54 2.59 -52.58
C SER A 115 30.26 2.33 -54.07
N ARG A 116 30.20 3.40 -54.88
CA ARG A 116 30.11 3.42 -56.37
C ARG A 116 28.76 2.91 -56.93
N SER A 117 28.26 3.34 -58.09
CA SER A 117 28.68 4.38 -59.06
C SER A 117 27.57 4.68 -60.09
N GLY A 118 27.63 5.83 -60.77
CA GLY A 118 26.75 6.21 -61.90
C GLY A 118 25.66 7.21 -61.48
N SER A 119 25.55 8.43 -62.02
CA SER A 119 25.43 8.87 -63.42
C SER A 119 23.98 8.88 -63.92
N GLY A 120 23.29 10.01 -63.73
CA GLY A 120 21.97 10.35 -64.27
C GLY A 120 21.81 11.87 -64.36
N ARG A 121 21.10 12.38 -65.37
CA ARG A 121 21.01 13.82 -65.69
C ARG A 121 19.61 14.40 -65.40
N SER A 122 19.56 15.74 -65.31
CA SER A 122 18.42 16.61 -65.72
C SER A 122 17.23 16.73 -64.74
N ARG A 123 16.47 17.85 -64.65
CA ARG A 123 16.68 19.33 -64.84
C ARG A 123 15.34 20.02 -64.47
N LEU A 124 15.35 21.34 -64.18
CA LEU A 124 14.19 22.24 -63.98
C LEU A 124 13.51 22.05 -62.58
N GLU A 125 13.16 23.07 -61.78
CA GLU A 125 12.47 24.39 -61.99
C GLU A 125 10.94 24.25 -62.16
N LEU A 126 10.04 25.05 -61.55
CA LEU A 126 10.18 26.11 -60.52
C LEU A 126 8.86 26.32 -59.71
N LYS A 127 8.69 27.48 -59.02
CA LYS A 127 7.71 27.79 -57.95
C LYS A 127 6.29 28.27 -58.40
N PRO A 128 5.29 28.43 -57.47
CA PRO A 128 3.84 28.72 -57.72
C PRO A 128 3.54 30.27 -57.75
N PRO A 129 2.34 30.88 -57.45
CA PRO A 129 1.00 30.42 -56.98
C PRO A 129 -0.24 31.18 -57.57
N VAL A 130 -1.37 31.27 -56.80
CA VAL A 130 -2.60 32.14 -56.90
C VAL A 130 -3.60 31.84 -58.05
N THR A 131 -4.89 32.25 -58.07
CA THR A 131 -5.76 33.18 -57.28
C THR A 131 -7.14 32.57 -56.87
N ALA A 132 -8.00 33.32 -56.17
CA ALA A 132 -9.34 32.93 -55.66
C ALA A 132 -10.53 33.51 -56.46
N SER A 133 -11.78 33.07 -56.18
CA SER A 133 -13.03 33.88 -56.12
C SER A 133 -14.29 33.10 -55.69
N THR A 134 -15.30 33.80 -55.16
CA THR A 134 -16.70 33.41 -54.82
C THR A 134 -17.69 34.21 -55.72
N PRO A 135 -19.05 34.32 -55.56
CA PRO A 135 -20.00 33.83 -54.53
C PRO A 135 -21.40 33.33 -55.04
N GLU A 136 -22.39 33.23 -54.13
CA GLU A 136 -23.88 33.26 -54.33
C GLU A 136 -24.59 32.10 -55.09
N ALA A 137 -25.90 31.79 -54.93
CA ALA A 137 -26.88 32.00 -53.84
C ALA A 137 -28.19 31.17 -54.05
N SER A 138 -29.06 31.14 -53.02
CA SER A 138 -30.54 30.91 -53.08
C SER A 138 -31.14 29.49 -53.24
N ALA A 139 -32.36 29.33 -52.68
CA ALA A 139 -33.24 28.14 -52.73
C ALA A 139 -34.66 28.53 -53.23
N PRO A 140 -35.53 27.56 -53.58
CA PRO A 140 -36.75 27.22 -52.79
C PRO A 140 -36.90 25.68 -52.59
N SER A 141 -37.63 25.06 -51.63
CA SER A 141 -39.05 25.10 -51.16
C SER A 141 -40.10 24.67 -52.22
N ALA A 142 -41.18 23.92 -51.93
CA ALA A 142 -41.70 23.31 -50.69
C ALA A 142 -41.97 21.77 -50.93
N ASP A 143 -42.91 20.99 -50.38
CA ASP A 143 -44.10 21.08 -49.49
C ASP A 143 -44.24 19.70 -48.73
N ALA A 144 -44.84 19.52 -47.54
CA ALA A 144 -46.26 19.53 -47.12
C ALA A 144 -47.12 18.34 -47.63
N SER A 145 -48.16 17.80 -46.95
CA SER A 145 -48.82 18.00 -45.62
C SER A 145 -49.53 16.67 -45.24
N ASP A 146 -50.08 16.33 -44.06
CA ASP A 146 -50.31 16.96 -42.72
C ASP A 146 -50.18 15.80 -41.67
N SER A 147 -50.62 15.73 -40.39
CA SER A 147 -51.39 16.50 -39.38
C SER A 147 -50.95 15.98 -37.98
N ALA A 148 -51.46 16.31 -36.78
CA ALA A 148 -52.61 17.09 -36.28
C ALA A 148 -52.25 17.63 -34.86
N ARG A 149 -52.78 18.76 -34.32
CA ARG A 149 -54.12 19.03 -33.72
C ARG A 149 -54.35 18.29 -32.37
N GLU A 150 -54.60 18.93 -31.21
CA GLU A 150 -55.13 20.29 -30.95
C GLU A 150 -54.82 20.90 -29.54
N LYS A 151 -54.35 22.17 -29.49
CA LYS A 151 -54.55 23.22 -28.44
C LYS A 151 -54.09 22.93 -26.97
N ARG A 152 -53.81 23.92 -26.09
CA ARG A 152 -53.90 25.41 -26.14
C ARG A 152 -52.89 26.03 -25.12
N GLN A 153 -52.39 27.23 -25.45
CA GLN A 153 -52.22 28.46 -24.61
C GLN A 153 -52.23 28.37 -23.06
N LYS A 154 -51.49 29.21 -22.31
CA LYS A 154 -50.45 30.24 -22.57
C LYS A 154 -50.05 30.83 -21.19
N GLU A 155 -48.77 31.14 -20.94
CA GLU A 155 -48.27 32.37 -20.27
C GLU A 155 -46.78 32.29 -19.91
N GLU A 156 -46.13 33.45 -19.84
CA GLU A 156 -44.72 33.62 -19.47
C GLU A 156 -44.60 34.12 -18.04
N GLN A 157 -43.62 33.62 -17.29
CA GLN A 157 -43.02 34.38 -16.19
C GLN A 157 -41.57 33.92 -16.00
N GLY A 158 -40.65 34.89 -15.97
CA GLY A 158 -39.22 34.63 -16.02
C GLY A 158 -38.63 34.21 -14.67
N GLY A 159 -37.79 33.18 -14.68
CA GLY A 159 -36.88 32.85 -13.59
C GLY A 159 -35.53 32.48 -14.18
N MET A 160 -34.47 33.19 -13.78
CA MET A 160 -33.10 32.84 -14.17
C MET A 160 -32.68 31.59 -13.38
N ALA A 161 -32.84 30.42 -13.98
CA ALA A 161 -32.28 29.19 -13.43
C ALA A 161 -30.74 29.32 -13.43
N ALA A 162 -30.16 29.50 -12.24
CA ALA A 162 -28.73 29.36 -12.06
C ALA A 162 -28.35 27.92 -12.42
N ALA A 163 -27.48 27.74 -13.40
CA ALA A 163 -26.93 26.42 -13.71
C ALA A 163 -26.08 25.98 -12.50
N GLU A 164 -26.54 24.94 -11.79
CA GLU A 164 -25.76 24.35 -10.71
C GLU A 164 -24.41 23.88 -11.26
N LEU A 165 -23.32 24.40 -10.70
CA LEU A 165 -21.98 23.91 -11.02
C LEU A 165 -21.87 22.46 -10.52
N PRO A 166 -21.40 21.51 -11.35
CA PRO A 166 -21.26 20.13 -10.93
C PRO A 166 -20.31 20.06 -9.73
N GLY A 167 -20.79 19.47 -8.62
CA GLY A 167 -20.02 19.36 -7.38
C GLY A 167 -18.73 18.57 -7.56
N PRO A 168 -17.74 18.70 -6.64
CA PRO A 168 -16.38 18.17 -6.85
C PRO A 168 -16.31 16.69 -7.23
N HIS A 169 -17.16 15.83 -6.63
CA HIS A 169 -17.24 14.40 -6.97
C HIS A 169 -17.72 14.08 -8.41
N GLN A 170 -18.32 15.03 -9.13
CA GLN A 170 -18.69 14.86 -10.55
C GLN A 170 -17.54 15.24 -11.49
N ALA A 171 -16.69 16.20 -11.12
CA ALA A 171 -15.56 16.65 -11.94
C ALA A 171 -14.48 15.57 -12.12
N ALA A 172 -14.23 14.76 -11.07
CA ALA A 172 -13.21 13.71 -11.09
C ALA A 172 -13.43 12.65 -12.19
N LYS A 173 -14.69 12.40 -12.61
CA LYS A 173 -15.04 11.33 -13.57
C LYS A 173 -14.56 11.55 -15.02
N GLN A 174 -13.83 12.63 -15.31
CA GLN A 174 -13.21 12.88 -16.63
C GLN A 174 -11.69 13.05 -16.61
N ALA A 175 -11.05 13.05 -15.43
CA ALA A 175 -9.61 13.16 -15.32
C ALA A 175 -8.92 11.85 -15.77
N LYS A 176 -8.01 11.95 -16.75
CA LYS A 176 -7.22 10.79 -17.20
C LYS A 176 -6.13 10.48 -16.19
N TRP A 177 -6.07 9.23 -15.74
CA TRP A 177 -5.03 8.76 -14.84
C TRP A 177 -3.63 8.98 -15.41
N ALA A 178 -2.78 9.68 -14.65
CA ALA A 178 -1.49 10.16 -15.13
C ALA A 178 -0.46 9.06 -15.41
N ALA A 179 -0.58 7.90 -14.77
CA ALA A 179 0.37 6.79 -14.87
C ALA A 179 -0.32 5.43 -14.81
N ARG A 180 0.28 4.43 -15.48
CA ARG A 180 -0.02 3.01 -15.27
C ARG A 180 0.80 2.51 -14.10
N THR A 181 0.16 2.03 -13.04
CA THR A 181 0.85 1.62 -11.81
C THR A 181 1.17 0.14 -11.75
N GLY A 182 0.38 -0.69 -12.46
CA GLY A 182 0.60 -2.14 -12.52
C GLY A 182 0.28 -2.87 -11.22
N TRP A 183 -0.49 -2.25 -10.32
CA TRP A 183 -0.79 -2.83 -9.02
C TRP A 183 -1.65 -4.10 -9.14
N VAL A 184 -1.51 -4.94 -8.11
CA VAL A 184 -2.41 -6.03 -7.79
C VAL A 184 -3.02 -5.74 -6.43
N LEU A 185 -4.31 -5.39 -6.41
CA LEU A 185 -5.05 -5.00 -5.21
C LEU A 185 -5.86 -6.18 -4.68
N SER A 186 -5.99 -6.36 -3.37
CA SER A 186 -6.97 -7.29 -2.79
C SER A 186 -7.68 -6.70 -1.57
N GLY A 187 -9.01 -6.62 -1.63
CA GLY A 187 -9.85 -6.09 -0.55
C GLY A 187 -9.94 -7.06 0.64
N SER A 188 -9.85 -6.49 1.85
CA SER A 188 -9.97 -7.15 3.14
C SER A 188 -11.05 -6.48 4.00
N CYS A 189 -12.18 -7.17 4.20
CA CYS A 189 -13.35 -6.68 4.94
C CYS A 189 -13.95 -5.35 4.43
N LEU A 190 -13.78 -5.06 3.13
CA LEU A 190 -14.37 -3.89 2.49
C LEU A 190 -15.91 -3.91 2.51
N GLU A 191 -16.51 -2.74 2.66
CA GLU A 191 -17.93 -2.51 2.37
C GLU A 191 -18.22 -2.52 0.85
N PRO A 192 -19.47 -2.71 0.39
CA PRO A 192 -19.77 -2.80 -1.03
C PRO A 192 -19.35 -1.58 -1.87
N GLY A 193 -19.44 -0.37 -1.30
CA GLY A 193 -18.98 0.87 -1.96
C GLY A 193 -17.46 0.95 -2.06
N GLU A 194 -16.75 0.51 -1.03
CA GLU A 194 -15.28 0.45 -1.00
C GLU A 194 -14.74 -0.60 -1.98
N GLU A 195 -15.42 -1.75 -2.12
CA GLU A 195 -15.08 -2.76 -3.11
C GLU A 195 -15.28 -2.25 -4.55
N GLU A 196 -16.29 -1.40 -4.78
CA GLU A 196 -16.51 -0.79 -6.10
C GLU A 196 -15.49 0.32 -6.39
N LEU A 197 -15.17 1.19 -5.43
CA LEU A 197 -14.08 2.17 -5.52
C LEU A 197 -12.74 1.49 -5.87
N MET A 198 -12.44 0.34 -5.26
CA MET A 198 -11.25 -0.46 -5.60
C MET A 198 -11.27 -0.98 -7.04
N LYS A 199 -12.44 -1.28 -7.63
CA LYS A 199 -12.57 -1.67 -9.05
C LYS A 199 -12.44 -0.46 -9.98
N GLU A 200 -13.06 0.67 -9.64
CA GLU A 200 -12.94 1.93 -10.40
C GLU A 200 -11.46 2.37 -10.47
N VAL A 201 -10.77 2.42 -9.34
CA VAL A 201 -9.33 2.77 -9.25
C VAL A 201 -8.46 1.73 -9.94
N ALA A 202 -8.76 0.43 -9.83
CA ALA A 202 -8.02 -0.60 -10.57
C ALA A 202 -8.15 -0.44 -12.09
N ALA A 203 -9.37 -0.20 -12.59
CA ALA A 203 -9.63 0.01 -14.01
C ALA A 203 -8.93 1.27 -14.54
N ALA A 204 -9.04 2.39 -13.82
CA ALA A 204 -8.45 3.67 -14.22
C ALA A 204 -6.91 3.62 -14.24
N SER A 205 -6.30 2.96 -13.25
CA SER A 205 -4.83 2.80 -13.14
C SER A 205 -4.20 1.72 -14.04
N SER A 206 -5.02 0.98 -14.82
CA SER A 206 -4.61 -0.23 -15.53
C SER A 206 -4.03 -1.34 -14.63
N SER A 207 -4.54 -1.43 -13.40
CA SER A 207 -4.22 -2.43 -12.37
C SER A 207 -5.24 -3.58 -12.35
N ARG A 208 -5.05 -4.57 -11.48
CA ARG A 208 -5.96 -5.72 -11.33
C ARG A 208 -6.39 -5.96 -9.88
N VAL A 209 -7.61 -6.50 -9.70
CA VAL A 209 -8.12 -6.92 -8.39
C VAL A 209 -8.02 -8.45 -8.24
N ALA A 210 -7.26 -8.92 -7.25
CA ALA A 210 -7.10 -10.33 -6.91
C ALA A 210 -8.25 -10.80 -6.00
N LYS A 211 -9.08 -11.73 -6.49
CA LYS A 211 -10.25 -12.26 -5.77
C LYS A 211 -9.83 -13.14 -4.59
N GLN A 212 -8.88 -14.05 -4.84
CA GLN A 212 -8.22 -14.89 -3.84
C GLN A 212 -6.82 -14.32 -3.51
N TRP A 213 -6.06 -15.01 -2.66
CA TRP A 213 -4.65 -14.66 -2.47
C TRP A 213 -3.80 -15.23 -3.62
N GLU A 214 -2.90 -14.39 -4.14
CA GLU A 214 -1.98 -14.63 -5.25
C GLU A 214 -0.63 -14.00 -4.84
N ASP A 215 0.51 -14.53 -5.29
CA ASP A 215 1.83 -14.07 -4.80
C ASP A 215 2.23 -12.70 -5.38
N GLU A 216 1.63 -12.29 -6.50
CA GLU A 216 1.82 -10.97 -7.10
C GLU A 216 1.01 -9.87 -6.41
N VAL A 217 0.24 -10.15 -5.34
CA VAL A 217 -0.53 -9.13 -4.60
C VAL A 217 0.42 -8.09 -4.03
N THR A 218 0.24 -6.83 -4.45
CA THR A 218 1.06 -5.67 -4.07
C THR A 218 0.46 -4.85 -2.94
N HIS A 219 -0.87 -4.87 -2.80
CA HIS A 219 -1.62 -4.05 -1.86
C HIS A 219 -2.79 -4.84 -1.27
N VAL A 220 -2.91 -4.85 0.06
CA VAL A 220 -4.14 -5.25 0.74
C VAL A 220 -4.88 -3.97 1.16
N ILE A 221 -6.07 -3.76 0.60
CA ILE A 221 -6.92 -2.62 0.94
C ILE A 221 -7.83 -3.03 2.10
N CYS A 222 -7.82 -2.24 3.17
CA CYS A 222 -8.56 -2.51 4.39
C CYS A 222 -9.63 -1.45 4.65
N HIS A 223 -10.82 -1.92 5.06
CA HIS A 223 -11.78 -1.10 5.79
C HIS A 223 -11.21 -0.77 7.18
N LEU A 224 -11.43 0.45 7.65
CA LEU A 224 -11.04 0.93 8.97
C LEU A 224 -12.30 1.35 9.73
N ASP A 225 -12.40 0.93 10.99
CA ASP A 225 -13.51 1.34 11.85
C ASP A 225 -13.37 2.81 12.32
N SER A 226 -14.33 3.28 13.11
CA SER A 226 -14.32 4.63 13.69
C SER A 226 -13.10 4.95 14.58
N ASN A 227 -12.33 3.93 14.98
CA ASN A 227 -11.11 4.05 15.78
C ASN A 227 -9.85 4.00 14.90
N GLN A 228 -10.00 4.04 13.58
CA GLN A 228 -8.95 3.83 12.57
C GLN A 228 -8.29 2.44 12.68
N ALA A 229 -9.07 1.42 13.08
CA ALA A 229 -8.59 0.07 13.29
C ALA A 229 -9.10 -0.91 12.21
N ALA A 230 -8.18 -1.68 11.62
CA ALA A 230 -8.52 -2.70 10.65
C ALA A 230 -8.95 -4.00 11.33
N LYS A 231 -10.04 -4.59 10.86
CA LYS A 231 -10.48 -5.91 11.32
C LYS A 231 -9.51 -6.99 10.82
N ARG A 232 -8.93 -7.79 11.73
CA ARG A 232 -8.07 -8.93 11.35
C ARG A 232 -8.80 -9.89 10.41
N THR A 233 -8.23 -10.11 9.24
CA THR A 233 -8.59 -11.19 8.30
C THR A 233 -7.34 -11.95 7.90
N LEU A 234 -7.46 -13.17 7.38
CA LEU A 234 -6.29 -13.88 6.84
C LEU A 234 -5.65 -13.12 5.67
N LYS A 235 -6.39 -12.32 4.86
CA LYS A 235 -5.78 -11.47 3.82
C LYS A 235 -4.88 -10.38 4.41
N LEU A 236 -5.35 -9.68 5.45
CA LEU A 236 -4.57 -8.65 6.15
C LEU A 236 -3.30 -9.26 6.73
N LEU A 237 -3.44 -10.37 7.46
CA LEU A 237 -2.33 -11.07 8.10
C LEU A 237 -1.31 -11.61 7.09
N THR A 238 -1.77 -12.12 5.94
CA THR A 238 -0.88 -12.55 4.86
C THR A 238 -0.17 -11.34 4.22
N GLY A 239 -0.85 -10.20 4.04
CA GLY A 239 -0.20 -8.95 3.58
C GLY A 239 0.91 -8.47 4.51
N VAL A 240 0.63 -8.48 5.83
CA VAL A 240 1.62 -8.16 6.88
C VAL A 240 2.85 -9.06 6.80
N VAL A 241 2.68 -10.40 6.77
CA VAL A 241 3.85 -11.30 6.74
C VAL A 241 4.53 -11.38 5.37
N HIS A 242 3.83 -11.07 4.28
CA HIS A 242 4.42 -11.01 2.94
C HIS A 242 5.38 -9.82 2.82
N GLY A 243 5.06 -8.70 3.49
CA GLY A 243 5.86 -7.47 3.49
C GLY A 243 5.44 -6.47 2.43
N ILE A 244 4.14 -6.44 2.10
CA ILE A 244 3.58 -5.55 1.08
C ILE A 244 2.83 -4.37 1.73
N TRP A 245 2.24 -3.49 0.91
CA TRP A 245 1.41 -2.42 1.43
C TRP A 245 0.09 -2.96 1.99
N VAL A 246 -0.23 -2.58 3.23
CA VAL A 246 -1.52 -2.84 3.88
C VAL A 246 -2.07 -1.48 4.28
N VAL A 247 -3.02 -0.98 3.50
CA VAL A 247 -3.48 0.43 3.54
C VAL A 247 -4.98 0.55 3.74
N GLY A 248 -5.41 1.63 4.38
CA GLY A 248 -6.82 1.98 4.51
C GLY A 248 -7.44 2.41 3.17
N VAL A 249 -8.76 2.23 3.02
CA VAL A 249 -9.50 2.62 1.81
C VAL A 249 -9.30 4.09 1.39
N ALA A 250 -9.02 4.98 2.34
CA ALA A 250 -8.75 6.40 2.09
C ALA A 250 -7.61 6.64 1.08
N TRP A 251 -6.66 5.70 0.94
CA TRP A 251 -5.64 5.74 -0.10
C TRP A 251 -6.25 5.69 -1.53
N LEU A 252 -7.25 4.84 -1.74
CA LEU A 252 -7.96 4.74 -3.02
C LEU A 252 -8.77 6.00 -3.30
N GLN A 253 -9.38 6.60 -2.27
CA GLN A 253 -10.11 7.85 -2.40
C GLN A 253 -9.17 8.98 -2.84
N GLN A 254 -8.03 9.14 -2.16
CA GLN A 254 -7.03 10.14 -2.54
C GLN A 254 -6.47 9.90 -3.96
N CYS A 255 -6.28 8.64 -4.37
CA CYS A 255 -5.88 8.29 -5.72
C CYS A 255 -6.97 8.60 -6.77
N GLN A 256 -8.25 8.46 -6.42
CA GLN A 256 -9.38 8.83 -7.28
C GLN A 256 -9.48 10.36 -7.41
N ASP A 257 -9.43 11.09 -6.30
CA ASP A 257 -9.60 12.54 -6.23
C ASP A 257 -8.44 13.30 -6.93
N LEU A 258 -7.21 12.76 -6.85
CA LEU A 258 -6.03 13.29 -7.56
C LEU A 258 -5.82 12.66 -8.95
N ALA A 259 -6.66 11.71 -9.37
CA ALA A 259 -6.57 10.98 -10.63
C ALA A 259 -5.17 10.40 -10.94
N GLY A 260 -4.54 9.75 -9.96
CA GLY A 260 -3.18 9.23 -10.09
C GLY A 260 -2.67 8.50 -8.85
N PRO A 261 -1.47 7.92 -8.91
CA PRO A 261 -0.85 7.26 -7.76
C PRO A 261 -0.50 8.25 -6.66
N VAL A 262 -0.79 7.86 -5.41
CA VAL A 262 -0.46 8.59 -4.19
C VAL A 262 0.45 7.72 -3.32
N ALA A 263 1.39 8.32 -2.61
CA ALA A 263 2.28 7.61 -1.69
C ALA A 263 1.48 6.88 -0.60
N GLU A 264 1.86 5.63 -0.35
CA GLU A 264 1.10 4.69 0.46
C GLU A 264 1.31 4.86 1.98
N ASP A 265 2.44 5.47 2.38
CA ASP A 265 2.92 5.52 3.77
C ASP A 265 1.98 6.31 4.71
N ALA A 266 1.37 7.39 4.23
CA ALA A 266 0.43 8.18 5.00
C ALA A 266 -0.90 7.43 5.28
N PHE A 267 -1.18 6.36 4.56
CA PHE A 267 -2.44 5.59 4.60
C PHE A 267 -2.27 4.16 5.11
N GLU A 268 -1.08 3.79 5.59
CA GLU A 268 -0.81 2.47 6.15
C GLU A 268 -1.69 2.16 7.38
N VAL A 269 -2.12 0.91 7.49
CA VAL A 269 -2.89 0.40 8.64
C VAL A 269 -2.03 0.42 9.90
N LEU A 270 -2.18 1.48 10.71
CA LEU A 270 -1.43 1.68 11.95
C LEU A 270 -1.79 0.69 13.06
N ARG A 271 -3.06 0.24 13.12
CA ARG A 271 -3.57 -0.65 14.19
C ARG A 271 -4.63 -1.63 13.69
N ASP A 272 -4.77 -2.76 14.39
CA ASP A 272 -5.91 -3.67 14.24
C ASP A 272 -6.97 -3.50 15.35
N THR A 273 -8.15 -4.11 15.18
CA THR A 273 -9.27 -4.04 16.15
C THR A 273 -9.00 -4.76 17.49
N ARG A 274 -7.76 -5.17 17.77
CA ARG A 274 -7.30 -5.65 19.09
C ARG A 274 -6.24 -4.72 19.69
N ASN A 275 -6.02 -3.55 19.10
CA ASN A 275 -5.01 -2.56 19.49
C ASN A 275 -3.56 -3.05 19.44
N PHE A 276 -3.26 -4.04 18.58
CA PHE A 276 -1.88 -4.25 18.16
C PHE A 276 -1.54 -3.25 17.05
N GLU A 277 -0.35 -2.65 17.13
CA GLU A 277 0.04 -1.49 16.32
C GLU A 277 1.32 -1.79 15.50
N GLY A 278 1.48 -1.10 14.38
CA GLY A 278 2.72 -1.10 13.58
C GLY A 278 3.05 -2.39 12.80
N ALA A 279 2.30 -3.48 12.98
CA ALA A 279 2.62 -4.78 12.40
C ALA A 279 2.81 -4.76 10.86
N ALA A 280 2.02 -3.96 10.13
CA ALA A 280 2.18 -3.79 8.68
C ALA A 280 3.50 -3.11 8.29
N MET A 281 3.86 -2.02 8.99
CA MET A 281 5.09 -1.27 8.77
C MET A 281 6.31 -2.12 9.09
N VAL A 282 6.30 -2.78 10.26
CA VAL A 282 7.37 -3.71 10.68
C VAL A 282 7.49 -4.84 9.67
N GLY A 283 6.38 -5.46 9.26
CA GLY A 283 6.37 -6.54 8.28
C GLY A 283 7.05 -6.16 6.97
N ARG A 284 6.72 -5.00 6.38
CA ARG A 284 7.38 -4.54 5.14
C ARG A 284 8.85 -4.19 5.34
N LEU A 285 9.23 -3.53 6.43
CA LEU A 285 10.63 -3.18 6.70
C LEU A 285 11.51 -4.42 6.89
N GLU A 286 11.08 -5.37 7.71
CA GLU A 286 11.82 -6.61 7.96
C GLU A 286 11.92 -7.48 6.70
N ARG A 287 10.85 -7.54 5.89
CA ARG A 287 10.84 -8.24 4.60
C ARG A 287 11.74 -7.57 3.55
N ALA A 288 11.86 -6.25 3.56
CA ALA A 288 12.83 -5.52 2.73
C ALA A 288 14.29 -5.76 3.15
N GLU A 289 14.54 -5.98 4.44
CA GLU A 289 15.84 -6.45 4.98
C GLU A 289 16.04 -7.98 4.84
N GLY A 290 15.18 -8.66 4.06
CA GLY A 290 15.26 -10.09 3.74
C GLY A 290 14.87 -11.03 4.88
N GLN A 291 14.40 -10.51 6.02
CA GLN A 291 13.95 -11.29 7.16
C GLN A 291 12.59 -11.95 6.90
N HIS A 292 12.21 -12.88 7.77
CA HIS A 292 10.92 -13.57 7.75
C HIS A 292 10.50 -13.91 9.19
N LEU A 293 9.24 -13.65 9.54
CA LEU A 293 8.69 -13.86 10.89
C LEU A 293 8.96 -15.26 11.47
N LEU A 294 8.83 -16.31 10.65
CA LEU A 294 9.00 -17.71 11.03
C LEU A 294 10.21 -18.35 10.32
N ALA A 295 11.29 -17.58 10.11
CA ALA A 295 12.52 -18.05 9.48
C ALA A 295 13.07 -19.33 10.14
N GLY A 296 13.08 -20.43 9.38
CA GLY A 296 13.60 -21.72 9.82
C GLY A 296 12.68 -22.49 10.78
N PHE A 297 11.40 -22.14 10.88
CA PHE A 297 10.37 -23.03 11.42
C PHE A 297 9.91 -24.03 10.36
N GLN A 298 9.49 -25.22 10.79
CA GLN A 298 8.79 -26.22 9.98
C GLN A 298 7.38 -26.38 10.54
N VAL A 299 6.35 -26.20 9.71
CA VAL A 299 4.95 -26.16 10.17
C VAL A 299 4.08 -27.07 9.33
N HIS A 300 3.32 -27.95 9.99
CA HIS A 300 2.27 -28.76 9.37
C HIS A 300 0.88 -28.24 9.76
N ALA A 301 -0.03 -28.10 8.80
CA ALA A 301 -1.44 -27.83 9.05
C ALA A 301 -2.20 -29.18 9.12
N SER A 302 -2.61 -29.60 10.32
CA SER A 302 -3.25 -30.89 10.57
C SER A 302 -4.57 -31.06 9.81
N ASP A 303 -5.04 -32.30 9.66
CA ASP A 303 -6.26 -32.63 8.89
C ASP A 303 -7.55 -32.07 9.51
N ASP A 304 -7.59 -31.79 10.81
CA ASP A 304 -8.75 -31.21 11.51
C ASP A 304 -9.02 -29.73 11.17
N ILE A 305 -8.05 -29.01 10.60
CA ILE A 305 -8.26 -27.65 10.08
C ILE A 305 -9.25 -27.67 8.90
N LYS A 306 -10.33 -26.87 9.01
CA LYS A 306 -11.38 -26.79 7.99
C LYS A 306 -10.82 -26.45 6.60
N ALA A 307 -11.25 -27.20 5.59
CA ALA A 307 -10.86 -27.01 4.19
C ALA A 307 -11.10 -25.58 3.66
N SER A 308 -12.11 -24.86 4.19
CA SER A 308 -12.41 -23.47 3.81
C SER A 308 -11.36 -22.44 4.22
N ILE A 309 -10.57 -22.70 5.27
CA ILE A 309 -9.48 -21.82 5.73
C ILE A 309 -8.09 -22.40 5.47
N ARG A 310 -7.98 -23.72 5.22
CA ARG A 310 -6.72 -24.45 5.01
C ARG A 310 -5.76 -23.74 4.07
N LYS A 311 -6.16 -23.46 2.82
CA LYS A 311 -5.28 -22.78 1.84
C LYS A 311 -4.77 -21.44 2.36
N GLN A 312 -5.62 -20.65 3.02
CA GLN A 312 -5.23 -19.34 3.54
C GLN A 312 -4.23 -19.44 4.70
N LEU A 313 -4.35 -20.47 5.55
CA LEU A 313 -3.36 -20.76 6.58
C LEU A 313 -2.05 -21.32 5.98
N GLU A 314 -2.13 -22.15 4.95
CA GLU A 314 -0.96 -22.68 4.22
C GLU A 314 -0.19 -21.58 3.49
N ASP A 315 -0.88 -20.62 2.87
CA ASP A 315 -0.28 -19.39 2.32
C ASP A 315 0.34 -18.53 3.43
N LEU A 316 -0.34 -18.35 4.57
CA LEU A 316 0.17 -17.58 5.71
C LEU A 316 1.44 -18.21 6.32
N ILE A 317 1.49 -19.54 6.47
CA ILE A 317 2.68 -20.30 6.90
C ILE A 317 3.86 -20.03 5.95
N ARG A 318 3.63 -20.23 4.65
CA ARG A 318 4.66 -20.12 3.60
C ARG A 318 5.22 -18.71 3.51
N LEU A 319 4.37 -17.68 3.48
CA LEU A 319 4.80 -16.29 3.33
C LEU A 319 5.42 -15.73 4.62
N SER A 320 5.06 -16.27 5.80
CA SER A 320 5.83 -16.06 7.04
C SER A 320 7.27 -16.62 7.00
N GLY A 321 7.66 -17.34 5.94
CA GLY A 321 8.99 -17.94 5.77
C GLY A 321 9.20 -19.27 6.49
N ALA A 322 8.13 -19.91 6.95
CA ALA A 322 8.18 -21.27 7.49
C ALA A 322 8.11 -22.32 6.37
N GLN A 323 8.80 -23.44 6.55
CA GLN A 323 8.69 -24.59 5.66
C GLN A 323 7.35 -25.31 5.92
N LEU A 324 6.41 -25.19 4.98
CA LEU A 324 5.15 -25.92 5.01
C LEU A 324 5.37 -27.43 4.78
N LEU A 325 5.06 -28.25 5.78
CA LEU A 325 5.16 -29.70 5.73
C LEU A 325 3.86 -30.32 5.18
N LYS A 326 3.96 -31.00 4.03
CA LYS A 326 2.83 -31.70 3.37
C LYS A 326 2.38 -33.00 4.06
N ARG A 327 3.05 -33.41 5.14
CA ARG A 327 2.76 -34.63 5.92
C ARG A 327 3.08 -34.35 7.40
N PRO A 328 2.45 -35.05 8.36
CA PRO A 328 2.82 -34.96 9.77
C PRO A 328 4.31 -35.29 9.98
N PRO A 329 5.06 -34.48 10.75
CA PRO A 329 6.45 -34.76 11.07
C PRO A 329 6.57 -36.04 11.93
N SER A 330 7.57 -36.87 11.66
CA SER A 330 7.84 -38.04 12.49
C SER A 330 8.62 -37.64 13.75
N LYS A 331 8.44 -38.40 14.84
CA LYS A 331 9.20 -38.22 16.09
C LYS A 331 10.72 -38.34 15.89
N THR A 332 11.18 -39.01 14.83
CA THR A 332 12.59 -39.11 14.46
C THR A 332 13.09 -37.94 13.62
N SER A 333 12.26 -37.35 12.75
CA SER A 333 12.67 -36.20 11.90
C SER A 333 12.97 -34.93 12.70
N ALA A 334 12.27 -34.71 13.82
CA ALA A 334 12.48 -33.54 14.68
C ALA A 334 13.84 -33.54 15.39
N ALA A 335 14.51 -34.70 15.52
CA ALA A 335 15.81 -34.79 16.20
C ALA A 335 16.99 -34.18 15.42
N GLY A 336 16.81 -33.89 14.12
CA GLY A 336 17.83 -33.24 13.29
C GLY A 336 17.85 -31.71 13.37
N SER A 337 16.90 -31.09 14.10
CA SER A 337 16.88 -29.63 14.29
C SER A 337 17.90 -29.20 15.34
N SER A 338 18.79 -28.26 14.98
CA SER A 338 19.70 -27.59 15.92
C SER A 338 19.00 -26.60 16.87
N SER A 339 17.67 -26.55 16.86
CA SER A 339 16.85 -25.78 17.79
C SER A 339 15.55 -26.53 18.12
N PRO A 340 15.33 -27.00 19.36
CA PRO A 340 14.05 -27.55 19.77
C PRO A 340 12.94 -26.47 19.70
N GLY A 341 11.70 -26.89 19.43
CA GLY A 341 10.53 -26.01 19.35
C GLY A 341 10.21 -25.48 17.96
N ARG A 342 11.13 -25.63 16.99
CA ARG A 342 10.93 -25.14 15.60
C ARG A 342 10.10 -26.07 14.70
N VAL A 343 9.63 -27.22 15.18
CA VAL A 343 8.73 -28.12 14.43
C VAL A 343 7.35 -28.09 15.06
N ILE A 344 6.37 -27.58 14.32
CA ILE A 344 5.02 -27.26 14.82
C ILE A 344 3.97 -28.00 13.99
N VAL A 345 2.94 -28.53 14.66
CA VAL A 345 1.67 -28.93 14.05
C VAL A 345 0.59 -27.97 14.53
N LEU A 346 -0.05 -27.28 13.59
CA LEU A 346 -1.19 -26.41 13.86
C LEU A 346 -2.50 -27.18 13.70
N HIS A 347 -3.38 -27.04 14.68
CA HIS A 347 -4.71 -27.63 14.76
C HIS A 347 -5.81 -26.56 14.80
N GLU A 348 -7.05 -26.97 14.55
CA GLU A 348 -8.25 -26.17 14.81
C GLU A 348 -8.47 -26.01 16.34
N ASP A 349 -9.06 -24.89 16.77
CA ASP A 349 -9.48 -24.72 18.17
C ASP A 349 -10.48 -25.80 18.57
N ASP A 350 -10.08 -26.72 19.47
CA ASP A 350 -11.01 -27.70 20.02
C ASP A 350 -12.09 -27.00 20.87
N LYS A 351 -13.32 -27.02 20.36
CA LYS A 351 -14.51 -26.50 21.05
C LYS A 351 -14.95 -27.38 22.23
N GLN A 352 -14.35 -28.56 22.43
CA GLN A 352 -14.70 -29.51 23.48
C GLN A 352 -13.75 -29.46 24.70
N LYS A 353 -13.62 -28.28 25.33
CA LYS A 353 -13.33 -28.21 26.78
C LYS A 353 -14.54 -28.73 27.57
N GLY A 354 -14.83 -30.04 27.43
CA GLY A 354 -16.09 -30.67 27.80
C GLY A 354 -15.99 -32.13 28.29
N ARG A 355 -14.84 -32.81 28.20
CA ARG A 355 -14.61 -34.09 28.90
C ARG A 355 -13.14 -34.44 29.08
N LYS A 356 -12.71 -34.71 30.32
CA LYS A 356 -11.46 -35.44 30.60
C LYS A 356 -11.71 -36.94 30.42
N THR A 357 -11.18 -37.55 29.36
CA THR A 357 -11.07 -39.02 29.24
C THR A 357 -9.71 -39.47 29.80
N PRO A 358 -9.65 -40.30 30.85
CA PRO A 358 -8.40 -40.61 31.55
C PRO A 358 -7.57 -41.72 30.85
N SER A 359 -7.33 -41.61 29.54
CA SER A 359 -6.84 -42.74 28.72
C SER A 359 -5.91 -42.37 27.55
N ASP A 360 -4.87 -41.56 27.77
CA ASP A 360 -3.66 -41.61 26.91
C ASP A 360 -2.36 -41.27 27.68
N LYS A 361 -2.11 -42.00 28.78
CA LYS A 361 -0.90 -41.87 29.62
C LYS A 361 0.37 -42.44 28.93
N ARG A 362 0.75 -41.97 27.73
CA ARG A 362 2.08 -42.30 27.12
C ARG A 362 2.59 -41.41 25.98
N ARG A 363 2.23 -40.11 25.94
CA ARG A 363 2.98 -39.14 25.12
C ARG A 363 4.27 -38.69 25.83
N HIS A 364 5.36 -39.44 25.64
CA HIS A 364 6.71 -38.92 25.92
C HIS A 364 6.94 -37.64 25.10
N SER A 365 7.19 -36.53 25.78
CA SER A 365 7.43 -35.24 25.14
C SER A 365 8.71 -35.30 24.32
N SER A 366 8.56 -35.29 23.01
CA SER A 366 9.66 -35.03 22.08
C SER A 366 9.82 -33.51 22.03
N GLN A 367 10.67 -32.93 22.89
CA GLN A 367 10.75 -31.47 23.15
C GLN A 367 10.85 -30.59 21.89
N CYS A 368 11.31 -31.14 20.76
CA CYS A 368 11.38 -30.41 19.49
C CYS A 368 10.02 -30.26 18.75
N LEU A 369 9.04 -31.14 18.98
CA LEU A 369 7.75 -31.18 18.27
C LEU A 369 6.62 -30.61 19.13
N GLN A 370 5.99 -29.54 18.64
CA GLN A 370 4.91 -28.82 19.33
C GLN A 370 3.57 -28.98 18.61
N HIS A 371 2.48 -29.15 19.36
CA HIS A 371 1.10 -29.16 18.86
C HIS A 371 0.38 -27.93 19.39
N LEU A 372 -0.04 -27.02 18.50
CA LEU A 372 -0.60 -25.72 18.85
C LEU A 372 -1.93 -25.47 18.12
N SER A 373 -2.78 -24.59 18.65
CA SER A 373 -3.86 -23.98 17.87
C SER A 373 -3.29 -23.10 16.74
N TYR A 374 -3.93 -23.06 15.57
CA TYR A 374 -3.60 -22.08 14.52
C TYR A 374 -3.77 -20.62 14.97
N ARG A 375 -4.42 -20.35 16.11
CA ARG A 375 -4.41 -19.02 16.74
C ARG A 375 -2.98 -18.51 16.95
N TRP A 376 -2.03 -19.36 17.34
CA TRP A 376 -0.62 -18.96 17.51
C TRP A 376 -0.04 -18.29 16.25
N LEU A 377 -0.35 -18.84 15.06
CA LEU A 377 0.07 -18.28 13.78
C LEU A 377 -0.64 -16.95 13.48
N ILE A 378 -1.96 -16.88 13.72
CA ILE A 378 -2.78 -15.67 13.52
C ILE A 378 -2.31 -14.52 14.42
N GLU A 379 -1.93 -14.83 15.65
CA GLU A 379 -1.45 -13.87 16.65
C GLU A 379 -0.02 -13.43 16.36
N SER A 380 0.85 -14.37 15.95
CA SER A 380 2.22 -14.06 15.55
C SER A 380 2.26 -13.18 14.30
N ALA A 381 1.45 -13.51 13.28
CA ALA A 381 1.31 -12.69 12.08
C ALA A 381 0.73 -11.31 12.39
N GLY A 382 -0.29 -11.23 13.25
CA GLY A 382 -0.98 -9.96 13.58
C GLY A 382 -0.20 -9.02 14.50
N THR A 383 0.95 -9.46 15.02
CA THR A 383 1.88 -8.64 15.81
C THR A 383 3.24 -8.48 15.11
N PHE A 384 3.47 -9.20 14.00
CA PHE A 384 4.78 -9.50 13.45
C PHE A 384 5.82 -9.92 14.51
N ASN A 385 5.38 -10.65 15.54
CA ASN A 385 6.25 -11.17 16.60
C ASN A 385 5.87 -12.62 16.95
N VAL A 386 6.84 -13.52 17.07
CA VAL A 386 6.59 -14.92 17.43
C VAL A 386 6.05 -15.00 18.87
N GLN A 387 4.80 -15.45 19.02
CA GLN A 387 4.16 -15.58 20.34
C GLN A 387 4.68 -16.80 21.11
N ASP A 388 4.54 -16.79 22.44
CA ASP A 388 4.87 -17.94 23.28
C ASP A 388 4.02 -19.15 22.88
N ILE A 389 4.67 -20.30 22.71
CA ILE A 389 4.04 -21.57 22.33
C ILE A 389 3.25 -22.20 23.49
N GLU A 390 3.55 -21.85 24.75
CA GLU A 390 2.87 -22.39 25.93
C GLU A 390 1.40 -21.97 25.99
N GLU A 391 1.07 -20.72 25.59
CA GLU A 391 -0.30 -20.18 25.63
C GLU A 391 -1.28 -20.85 24.65
N TYR A 392 -0.75 -21.49 23.59
CA TYR A 392 -1.55 -22.05 22.49
C TYR A 392 -1.45 -23.57 22.35
N ARG A 393 -0.77 -24.27 23.28
CA ARG A 393 -0.58 -25.73 23.22
C ARG A 393 -1.91 -26.49 23.40
N ILE A 394 -2.04 -27.61 22.67
CA ILE A 394 -3.14 -28.58 22.72
C ILE A 394 -2.62 -29.96 23.13
#